data_AF-A0A6L9VDS7-F1
#
_entry.id   AF-A0A6L9VDS7-F1
#
_cell.length_a   1.000
_cell.length_b   1.000
_cell.length_c   1.000
_cell.angle_alpha   90.00
_cell.angle_beta   90.00
_cell.angle_gamma   90.00
#
_symmetry.space_group_name_H-M   'P 1'
#
loop_
_entity.id
_entity.type
_entity.pdbx_description
1 polymer ?
#
loop_
_entity_poly.entity_id
_entity_poly.type
_entity_poly.pdbx_seq_one_letter_code
_entity_poly.pdbx_strand_id
1 'polypeptide(L)'
;MSHVARPSGRAALWLALLGPFFFLSYGLANTLAGRATHVPSVVFGWEHGMPFWPWTIVPYWSIDVFYAVSFFVCRNRRELDTHALRLLSAQLICVACFVLWPLRYSSVRPQTEGVFGWLFAVLLGFDKPFNQAPSLHIVLLVVLWVRYGQHLCG
;
A
#
# COMPACT_ATOMS: atom_id res chain seq x y z
N MET A 1 -25.28 12.75 27.12
CA MET A 1 -24.14 12.89 26.18
C MET A 1 -24.66 12.49 24.80
N SER A 2 -24.74 13.43 23.86
CA SER A 2 -25.21 13.15 22.50
C SER A 2 -24.20 12.24 21.79
N HIS A 3 -24.61 11.02 21.44
CA HIS A 3 -23.83 10.16 20.56
C HIS A 3 -23.77 10.82 19.18
N VAL A 4 -22.70 11.54 18.90
CA VAL A 4 -22.42 12.00 17.53
C VAL A 4 -22.25 10.76 16.67
N ALA A 5 -23.14 10.56 15.70
CA ALA A 5 -23.08 9.45 14.77
C ALA A 5 -21.73 9.46 14.03
N ARG A 6 -21.11 8.29 13.88
CA ARG A 6 -19.85 8.15 13.13
C ARG A 6 -20.05 8.64 11.68
N PRO A 7 -19.04 9.28 11.07
CA PRO A 7 -19.16 9.86 9.72
C PRO A 7 -19.02 8.80 8.61
N SER A 8 -19.80 7.71 8.64
CA SER A 8 -19.67 6.55 7.74
C SER A 8 -19.82 6.91 6.25
N GLY A 9 -20.76 7.80 5.90
CA GLY A 9 -20.91 8.27 4.51
C GLY A 9 -19.68 9.01 3.99
N ARG A 10 -19.01 9.78 4.86
CA ARG A 10 -17.75 10.47 4.53
C ARG A 10 -16.58 9.49 4.46
N ALA A 11 -16.57 8.46 5.29
CA ALA A 11 -15.59 7.38 5.23
C ALA A 11 -15.67 6.64 3.89
N ALA A 12 -16.88 6.28 3.46
CA ALA A 12 -17.11 5.69 2.14
C ALA A 12 -16.67 6.61 1.00
N LEU A 13 -16.94 7.91 1.09
CA LEU A 13 -16.50 8.89 0.09
C LEU A 13 -14.97 8.98 0.01
N TRP A 14 -14.28 9.05 1.15
CA TRP A 14 -12.82 9.05 1.16
C TRP A 14 -12.24 7.77 0.57
N LEU A 15 -12.80 6.61 0.89
CA LEU A 15 -12.37 5.34 0.34
C LEU A 15 -12.60 5.27 -1.18
N ALA A 16 -13.77 5.73 -1.64
CA ALA A 16 -14.13 5.80 -3.06
C ALA A 16 -13.26 6.81 -3.84
N LEU A 17 -12.66 7.79 -3.17
CA LEU A 17 -11.73 8.72 -3.78
C LEU A 17 -10.29 8.14 -3.79
N LEU A 18 -9.80 7.71 -2.64
CA LEU A 18 -8.40 7.30 -2.46
C LEU A 18 -8.09 5.95 -3.11
N GLY A 19 -9.05 5.02 -3.16
CA GLY A 19 -8.88 3.73 -3.84
C GLY A 19 -8.55 3.90 -5.33
N PRO A 20 -9.43 4.51 -6.14
CA PRO A 20 -9.14 4.78 -7.55
C PRO A 20 -7.91 5.67 -7.74
N PHE A 21 -7.72 6.69 -6.90
CA PHE A 21 -6.53 7.55 -6.96
C PHE A 21 -5.23 6.74 -6.80
N PHE A 22 -5.20 5.77 -5.90
CA PHE A 22 -4.05 4.87 -5.73
C PHE A 22 -3.75 4.11 -7.03
N PHE A 23 -4.73 3.40 -7.59
CA PHE A 23 -4.52 2.61 -8.81
C PHE A 23 -4.11 3.47 -10.01
N LEU A 24 -4.72 4.65 -10.16
CA LEU A 24 -4.40 5.58 -11.25
C LEU A 24 -2.98 6.15 -11.11
N SER A 25 -2.63 6.66 -9.93
CA SER A 25 -1.31 7.26 -9.69
C SER A 25 -0.18 6.21 -9.77
N TYR A 26 -0.41 5.02 -9.23
CA TYR A 26 0.54 3.90 -9.32
C TYR A 26 0.68 3.35 -10.75
N GLY A 27 -0.43 3.19 -11.46
CA GLY A 27 -0.43 2.77 -12.87
C GLY A 27 0.29 3.77 -13.79
N LEU A 28 0.11 5.06 -13.53
CA LEU A 28 0.83 6.13 -14.23
C LEU A 28 2.33 6.05 -13.95
N ALA A 29 2.75 5.97 -12.68
CA ALA A 29 4.16 5.87 -12.30
C ALA A 29 4.85 4.66 -12.97
N ASN A 30 4.17 3.50 -12.99
CA ASN A 30 4.67 2.32 -13.70
C ASN A 30 4.77 2.51 -15.21
N THR A 31 3.78 3.17 -15.82
CA THR A 31 3.79 3.43 -17.26
C THR A 31 4.95 4.36 -17.64
N LEU A 32 5.24 5.36 -16.80
CA LEU A 32 6.39 6.24 -16.97
C LEU A 32 7.71 5.49 -16.80
N ALA A 33 7.84 4.68 -15.75
CA ALA A 33 9.03 3.85 -15.53
C ALA A 33 9.27 2.88 -16.70
N GLY A 34 8.22 2.27 -17.24
CA GLY A 34 8.31 1.36 -18.39
C GLY A 34 8.71 2.01 -19.71
N ARG A 35 8.69 3.35 -19.81
CA ARG A 35 9.20 4.10 -20.98
C ARG A 35 10.68 4.43 -20.87
N ALA A 36 11.29 4.28 -19.69
CA ALA A 36 12.71 4.52 -19.52
C ALA A 36 13.55 3.46 -20.26
N THR A 37 14.63 3.89 -20.92
CA THR A 37 15.55 2.99 -21.62
C THR A 37 16.26 2.03 -20.66
N HIS A 38 16.50 2.48 -19.43
CA HIS A 38 17.12 1.70 -18.37
C HIS A 38 16.48 2.05 -17.01
N VAL A 39 16.07 1.02 -16.27
CA VAL A 39 15.58 1.16 -14.88
C VAL A 39 16.56 0.44 -13.96
N PRO A 40 17.23 1.14 -13.04
CA PRO A 40 18.19 0.53 -12.13
C PRO A 40 17.51 -0.42 -11.13
N SER A 41 18.33 -1.26 -10.49
CA SER A 41 17.92 -2.12 -9.38
C SER A 41 18.96 -1.99 -8.27
N VAL A 42 18.51 -2.00 -7.02
CA VAL A 42 19.39 -1.96 -5.84
C VAL A 42 19.24 -3.29 -5.11
N VAL A 43 20.33 -4.04 -4.98
CA VAL A 43 20.36 -5.35 -4.29
C VAL A 43 21.64 -5.45 -3.52
N PHE A 44 21.56 -5.86 -2.26
CA PHE A 44 22.72 -6.14 -1.43
C PHE A 44 23.10 -7.63 -1.49
N GLY A 45 24.39 -7.93 -1.34
CA GLY A 45 24.90 -9.31 -1.47
C GLY A 45 24.22 -10.32 -0.53
N TRP A 46 23.87 -9.89 0.69
CA TRP A 46 23.19 -10.74 1.68
C TRP A 46 21.77 -11.15 1.28
N GLU A 47 21.09 -10.39 0.42
CA GLU A 47 19.71 -10.67 0.00
C GLU A 47 19.59 -11.99 -0.77
N HIS A 48 20.66 -12.42 -1.44
CA HIS A 48 20.71 -13.68 -2.19
C HIS A 48 20.58 -14.92 -1.28
N GLY A 49 20.92 -14.79 0.01
CA GLY A 49 20.80 -15.86 0.99
C GLY A 49 19.43 -15.92 1.67
N MET A 50 18.53 -14.97 1.40
CA MET A 50 17.22 -14.96 2.04
C MET A 50 16.27 -15.97 1.40
N PRO A 51 15.67 -16.88 2.18
CA PRO A 51 14.64 -17.78 1.67
C PRO A 51 13.36 -17.01 1.32
N PHE A 52 12.68 -17.44 0.27
CA PHE A 52 11.35 -16.95 -0.07
C PHE A 52 10.30 -17.60 0.83
N TRP A 53 9.43 -16.80 1.47
CA TRP A 53 8.38 -17.27 2.37
C TRP A 53 6.98 -16.97 1.82
N PRO A 54 6.36 -17.90 1.08
CA PRO A 54 5.11 -17.62 0.37
C PRO A 54 3.95 -17.16 1.27
N TRP A 55 3.85 -17.70 2.49
CA TRP A 55 2.76 -17.41 3.42
C TRP A 55 2.72 -15.94 3.87
N THR A 56 3.83 -15.20 3.73
CA THR A 56 3.91 -13.76 4.07
C THR A 56 3.04 -12.89 3.16
N ILE A 57 2.52 -13.43 2.06
CA ILE A 57 1.52 -12.77 1.22
C ILE A 57 0.21 -12.50 1.97
N VAL A 58 -0.13 -13.31 2.97
CA VAL A 58 -1.36 -13.16 3.76
C VAL A 58 -1.31 -11.90 4.63
N PRO A 59 -0.32 -11.70 5.52
CA PRO A 59 -0.22 -10.44 6.26
C PRO A 59 -0.04 -9.24 5.33
N TYR A 60 0.61 -9.40 4.17
CA TYR A 60 0.71 -8.34 3.17
C TYR A 60 -0.67 -7.90 2.66
N TRP A 61 -1.50 -8.81 2.15
CA TRP A 61 -2.87 -8.49 1.70
C TRP A 61 -3.77 -7.96 2.80
N SER A 62 -3.53 -8.37 4.06
CA SER A 62 -4.33 -7.86 5.18
C SER A 62 -4.25 -6.33 5.31
N ILE A 63 -3.15 -5.71 4.86
CA ILE A 63 -2.97 -4.26 4.89
C ILE A 63 -4.09 -3.55 4.11
N ASP A 64 -4.57 -4.09 2.99
CA ASP A 64 -5.66 -3.49 2.21
C ASP A 64 -6.99 -3.50 2.97
N VAL A 65 -7.27 -4.60 3.67
CA VAL A 65 -8.45 -4.73 4.52
C VAL A 65 -8.36 -3.75 5.69
N PHE A 66 -7.21 -3.72 6.37
CA PHE A 66 -6.98 -2.77 7.46
C PHE A 66 -6.98 -1.32 6.97
N TYR A 67 -6.57 -1.04 5.74
CA TYR A 67 -6.67 0.27 5.12
C TYR A 67 -8.13 0.69 5.01
N ALA A 68 -9.00 -0.13 4.40
CA ALA A 68 -10.41 0.18 4.23
C ALA A 68 -11.13 0.34 5.58
N VAL A 69 -10.90 -0.59 6.52
CA VAL A 69 -11.52 -0.56 7.85
C VAL A 69 -11.11 0.69 8.64
N SER A 70 -9.90 1.22 8.45
CA SER A 70 -9.39 2.35 9.25
C SER A 70 -10.25 3.62 9.14
N PHE A 71 -10.92 3.83 7.99
CA PHE A 71 -11.84 4.95 7.80
C PHE A 71 -13.10 4.83 8.67
N PHE A 72 -13.60 3.61 8.89
CA PHE A 72 -14.83 3.34 9.62
C PHE A 72 -14.66 3.28 11.14
N VAL A 73 -13.41 3.18 11.60
CA VAL A 73 -13.09 3.22 13.04
C VAL A 73 -13.04 4.67 13.57
N CYS A 74 -12.77 5.65 12.70
CA CYS A 74 -12.73 7.07 13.07
C CYS A 74 -14.08 7.56 13.66
N ARG A 75 -14.01 8.26 14.80
CA ARG A 75 -15.19 8.65 15.60
C ARG A 75 -15.83 9.95 15.14
N ASN A 76 -15.04 10.88 14.59
CA ASN A 76 -15.53 12.19 14.14
C ASN A 76 -14.92 12.62 12.80
N ARG A 77 -15.51 13.65 12.17
CA ARG A 77 -15.11 14.12 10.83
C ARG A 77 -13.66 14.60 10.77
N ARG A 78 -13.20 15.34 11.78
CA ARG A 78 -11.83 15.88 11.83
C ARG A 78 -10.80 14.76 11.91
N GLU A 79 -11.06 13.76 12.73
CA GLU A 79 -10.22 12.57 12.86
C GLU A 79 -10.14 11.81 11.53
N LEU A 80 -11.29 11.56 10.89
CA LEU A 80 -11.37 10.90 9.60
C LEU A 80 -10.60 11.66 8.51
N ASP A 81 -10.82 12.97 8.40
CA ASP A 81 -10.17 13.80 7.39
C ASP A 81 -8.66 13.88 7.60
N THR A 82 -8.22 14.00 8.84
CA THR A 82 -6.79 13.99 9.17
C THR A 82 -6.15 12.66 8.80
N HIS A 83 -6.84 11.55 9.07
CA HIS A 83 -6.38 10.21 8.70
C HIS A 83 -6.30 10.04 7.17
N ALA A 84 -7.36 10.43 6.45
CA ALA A 84 -7.40 10.39 4.99
C ALA A 84 -6.28 11.24 4.37
N LEU A 85 -6.05 12.46 4.89
CA LEU A 85 -4.96 13.32 4.43
C LEU A 85 -3.58 12.72 4.69
N ARG A 86 -3.36 12.06 5.84
CA ARG A 86 -2.09 11.35 6.11
C ARG A 86 -1.84 10.23 5.09
N LEU A 87 -2.87 9.44 4.79
CA LEU A 87 -2.79 8.38 3.78
C LEU A 87 -2.53 8.96 2.38
N LEU A 88 -3.21 10.06 2.03
CA LEU A 88 -2.99 10.76 0.76
C LEU A 88 -1.57 11.34 0.67
N SER A 89 -1.06 11.98 1.72
CA SER A 89 0.31 12.51 1.75
C SER A 89 1.34 11.38 1.62
N ALA A 90 1.15 10.27 2.32
CA ALA A 90 2.01 9.09 2.19
C ALA A 90 2.03 8.58 0.74
N GLN A 91 0.86 8.48 0.10
CA GLN A 91 0.74 8.10 -1.31
C GLN A 91 1.49 9.06 -2.23
N LEU A 92 1.24 10.36 -2.10
CA LEU A 92 1.85 11.39 -2.94
C LEU A 92 3.38 11.38 -2.82
N ILE A 93 3.92 11.26 -1.60
CA ILE A 93 5.36 11.18 -1.36
C ILE A 93 5.93 9.91 -2.02
N CYS A 94 5.32 8.75 -1.79
CA CYS A 94 5.80 7.49 -2.37
C CYS A 94 5.75 7.50 -3.90
N VAL A 95 4.66 7.98 -4.50
CA VAL A 95 4.51 8.10 -5.96
C VAL A 95 5.50 9.11 -6.53
N ALA A 96 5.70 10.25 -5.88
CA ALA A 96 6.69 11.23 -6.33
C ALA A 96 8.10 10.65 -6.31
N CYS A 97 8.50 9.97 -5.23
CA CYS A 97 9.78 9.27 -5.15
C CYS A 97 9.91 8.20 -6.24
N PHE A 98 8.87 7.41 -6.49
CA PHE A 98 8.86 6.39 -7.53
C PHE A 98 9.03 7.01 -8.93
N VAL A 99 8.31 8.09 -9.25
CA VAL A 99 8.45 8.77 -10.55
C VAL A 99 9.85 9.37 -10.73
N LEU A 100 10.43 9.95 -9.66
CA LEU A 100 11.76 10.56 -9.71
C LEU A 100 12.88 9.52 -9.79
N TRP A 101 12.71 8.37 -9.14
CA TRP A 101 13.74 7.34 -9.02
C TRP A 101 13.16 5.93 -9.15
N PRO A 102 12.71 5.54 -10.36
CA PRO A 102 12.11 4.23 -10.55
C PRO A 102 13.15 3.11 -10.37
N LEU A 103 12.76 2.07 -9.64
CA LEU A 103 13.64 0.94 -9.34
C LEU A 103 12.93 -0.38 -9.64
N ARG A 104 13.59 -1.25 -10.41
CA ARG A 104 13.04 -2.55 -10.75
C ARG A 104 13.55 -3.64 -9.82
N TYR A 105 12.74 -4.67 -9.63
CA TYR A 105 13.21 -5.90 -8.99
C TYR A 105 14.31 -6.56 -9.83
N SER A 106 15.34 -7.06 -9.16
CA SER A 106 16.47 -7.76 -9.78
C SER A 106 16.20 -9.23 -10.07
N SER A 107 15.38 -9.86 -9.23
CA SER A 107 15.16 -11.30 -9.19
C SER A 107 13.72 -11.62 -9.55
N VAL A 108 13.54 -12.67 -10.36
CA VAL A 108 12.23 -13.22 -10.64
C VAL A 108 11.74 -13.96 -9.40
N ARG A 109 10.53 -13.64 -8.94
CA ARG A 109 9.93 -14.32 -7.78
C ARG A 109 9.76 -15.82 -8.09
N PRO A 110 10.09 -16.74 -7.16
CA PRO A 110 9.88 -18.17 -7.37
C PRO A 110 8.43 -18.52 -7.67
N GLN A 111 8.21 -19.52 -8.52
CA GLN A 111 6.87 -20.05 -8.75
C GLN A 111 6.33 -20.64 -7.45
N THR A 112 5.09 -20.28 -7.13
CA THR A 112 4.41 -20.70 -5.91
C THR A 112 3.09 -21.33 -6.31
N GLU A 113 2.77 -22.49 -5.74
CA GLU A 113 1.52 -23.20 -6.00
C GLU A 113 0.49 -22.99 -4.87
N GLY A 114 -0.74 -23.42 -5.10
CA GLY A 114 -1.83 -23.34 -4.12
C GLY A 114 -2.34 -21.92 -3.85
N VAL A 115 -2.92 -21.72 -2.67
CA VAL A 115 -3.60 -20.45 -2.30
C VAL A 115 -2.65 -19.26 -2.32
N PHE A 116 -1.40 -19.44 -1.85
CA PHE A 116 -0.42 -18.36 -1.86
C PHE A 116 0.01 -17.99 -3.27
N GLY A 117 0.18 -18.99 -4.16
CA GLY A 117 0.42 -18.77 -5.58
C GLY A 117 -0.69 -17.97 -6.24
N TRP A 118 -1.94 -18.30 -5.94
CA TRP A 118 -3.10 -17.56 -6.43
C TRP A 118 -3.11 -16.11 -5.92
N LEU A 119 -2.87 -15.87 -4.63
CA LEU A 119 -2.79 -14.52 -4.06
C LEU A 119 -1.67 -13.68 -4.70
N PHE A 120 -0.53 -14.30 -5.00
CA PHE A 120 0.55 -13.65 -5.74
C PHE A 120 0.18 -13.36 -7.19
N ALA A 121 -0.54 -14.26 -7.86
CA ALA A 121 -1.00 -14.05 -9.23
C ALA A 121 -1.98 -12.86 -9.33
N VAL A 122 -2.93 -12.76 -8.38
CA VAL A 122 -3.83 -11.60 -8.28
C VAL A 122 -3.04 -10.32 -8.04
N LEU A 123 -2.06 -10.34 -7.12
CA LEU A 123 -1.22 -9.18 -6.83
C LEU A 123 -0.42 -8.75 -8.07
N LEU A 124 0.24 -9.68 -8.76
CA LEU A 124 1.02 -9.43 -9.97
C LEU A 124 0.18 -8.97 -11.16
N GLY A 125 -1.14 -9.19 -11.13
CA GLY A 125 -2.07 -8.59 -12.09
C GLY A 125 -2.06 -7.05 -12.06
N PHE A 126 -1.69 -6.46 -10.93
CA PHE A 126 -1.63 -5.01 -10.74
C PHE A 126 -0.20 -4.51 -10.45
N ASP A 127 0.60 -5.26 -9.69
CA ASP A 127 1.96 -4.88 -9.28
C ASP A 127 2.96 -5.19 -10.40
N LYS A 128 3.45 -4.13 -11.02
CA LYS A 128 4.40 -4.16 -12.13
C LYS A 128 5.85 -4.11 -11.60
N PRO A 129 6.87 -4.50 -12.40
CA PRO A 129 8.20 -4.82 -11.88
C PRO A 129 9.00 -3.61 -11.36
N PHE A 130 8.47 -2.39 -11.42
CA PHE A 130 9.19 -1.15 -11.17
C PHE A 130 8.98 -0.57 -9.76
N ASN A 131 8.47 -1.36 -8.82
CA ASN A 131 8.07 -0.91 -7.48
C ASN A 131 8.99 -1.42 -6.36
N GLN A 132 10.31 -1.44 -6.58
CA GLN A 132 11.26 -1.95 -5.58
C GLN A 132 11.34 -1.05 -4.33
N ALA A 133 11.30 0.28 -4.52
CA ALA A 133 11.27 1.27 -3.45
C ALA A 133 10.68 2.61 -3.94
N PRO A 134 10.13 3.44 -3.03
CA PRO A 134 9.90 3.20 -1.61
C PRO A 134 8.71 2.26 -1.34
N SER A 135 8.72 1.55 -0.20
CA SER A 135 7.61 0.65 0.15
C SER A 135 6.43 1.41 0.75
N LEU A 136 5.43 1.70 -0.09
CA LEU A 136 4.18 2.30 0.38
C LEU A 136 3.49 1.44 1.44
N HIS A 137 3.49 0.11 1.29
CA HIS A 137 2.84 -0.79 2.24
C HIS A 137 3.41 -0.66 3.66
N ILE A 138 4.72 -0.45 3.80
CA ILE A 138 5.34 -0.20 5.12
C ILE A 138 4.90 1.16 5.67
N VAL A 139 4.88 2.21 4.83
CA VAL A 139 4.39 3.53 5.24
C VAL A 139 2.93 3.45 5.70
N LEU A 140 2.08 2.76 4.93
CA LEU A 140 0.68 2.51 5.28
C LEU A 140 0.58 1.73 6.58
N LEU A 141 1.33 0.65 6.73
CA LEU A 141 1.35 -0.17 7.95
C LEU A 141 1.63 0.69 9.18
N VAL A 142 2.59 1.61 9.14
CA VAL A 142 2.89 2.52 10.26
C VAL A 142 1.73 3.48 10.52
N VAL A 143 1.16 4.10 9.49
CA VAL A 143 0.01 5.01 9.64
C VAL A 143 -1.20 4.28 10.23
N LEU A 144 -1.49 3.08 9.73
CA LEU A 144 -2.57 2.22 10.21
C LEU A 144 -2.32 1.76 11.63
N TRP A 145 -1.11 1.33 11.97
CA TRP A 145 -0.72 0.93 13.33
C TRP A 145 -1.04 2.02 14.34
N VAL A 146 -0.57 3.25 14.09
CA VAL A 146 -0.85 4.40 14.96
C VAL A 146 -2.37 4.63 15.07
N ARG A 147 -3.10 4.47 13.95
CA ARG A 147 -4.55 4.66 13.95
C ARG A 147 -5.27 3.63 14.80
N TYR A 148 -4.98 2.35 14.63
CA TYR A 148 -5.60 1.27 15.39
C TYR A 148 -5.19 1.29 16.86
N GLY A 149 -3.93 1.58 17.17
CA GLY A 149 -3.44 1.70 18.54
C GLY A 149 -4.23 2.72 19.37
N GLN A 150 -4.60 3.87 18.77
CA GLN A 150 -5.43 4.89 19.42
C GLN A 150 -6.87 4.43 19.72
N HIS A 151 -7.35 3.34 19.11
CA HIS A 151 -8.68 2.77 19.36
C HIS A 151 -8.65 1.50 20.19
N LEU A 152 -7.49 0.87 20.35
CA LEU A 152 -7.29 -0.32 21.17
C LEU A 152 -6.78 0.03 22.58
N CYS A 153 -6.04 1.12 22.73
CA CYS A 153 -5.57 1.62 24.04
C CYS A 153 -6.57 2.60 24.69
N GLY A 154 -7.88 2.35 24.51
CA GLY A 154 -8.96 3.15 25.10
C GLY A 154 -9.34 2.70 26.49
#